data_AF-A0A9P0AC95-F1
#
_entry.id   AF-A0A9P0AC95-F1
#
_cell.length_a   1.000
_cell.length_b   1.000
_cell.length_c   1.000
_cell.angle_alpha   90.00
_cell.angle_beta   90.00
_cell.angle_gamma   90.00
#
_symmetry.space_group_name_H-M   'P 1'
#
loop_
_entity.id
_entity.type
_entity.pdbx_description
1 polymer ?
#
loop_
_entity_poly.entity_id
_entity_poly.type
_entity_poly.pdbx_seq_one_letter_code
_entity_poly.pdbx_strand_id
1 'polypeptide(L)'
;MFSASAFRSSYLCSMCRKVALNGSCASTQKSLSTQIEKLNNRPNPKFVYGQPTYESHPHLIKPEELVAGIKLEEFQERRRKLISLVSYQDPNNKTKNLLPGRKNTKHIIVIPGATKQYMSDKIPYVFRQNSDFFYLTGCLEQDSVLVISGEGEEDFISTIFMRPNDKQAELWDGPRTGPENAKQLFGVDKSFPVSELVPYLSSQILESPSHALWFDNLPQTQPVVSTSISALMNNLKIKVPESPRPYIHQLRLIKSLSEQRLMRRSCEIGCKSIEKTMAWTKAGMSEHELFAKVDFESRIGGADHLAYPPVVASGDNGTIIHYIENKQKMRDGNLVLMDAGCEFRGYSSDITRTWPVNGKFSPVQRIIYEVVYETQMELLKLCENRPCLDNLFHSMCLILGNKLKEAGVFSVNTTVPESLSKMAHELCPHHVSHYLGMDVHDVGTVPRTIPLQPGMVLTIEPGLYINRQNQLARPEFRGIGVRIEDDVLVTETGIEILTESCPKHPDDVEKIVQSIDSIQSIVIKTELQFTSHQLHRMDQYLKFARKFNKGVEILIGSPRQFRIALTLFIAASGMTYVVKEFMKEMDRKYEKMAEDDRMLLEQVKRDRAAGRKVFFDIVK
;
A
#
# COMPACT_ATOMS: atom_id res chain seq x y z
N MET A 1 -62.30 -9.71 -28.01
CA MET A 1 -62.13 -8.79 -29.16
C MET A 1 -60.82 -8.04 -28.91
N PHE A 2 -59.68 -8.26 -29.56
CA PHE A 2 -59.35 -8.72 -30.91
C PHE A 2 -58.30 -9.85 -30.86
N SER A 3 -58.41 -10.81 -31.78
CA SER A 3 -57.40 -11.83 -32.07
C SER A 3 -56.35 -11.29 -33.04
N ALA A 4 -55.08 -11.59 -32.79
CA ALA A 4 -54.04 -11.58 -33.82
C ALA A 4 -53.04 -12.72 -33.55
N SER A 5 -53.54 -13.95 -33.65
CA SER A 5 -52.76 -15.08 -34.13
C SER A 5 -52.27 -14.78 -35.56
N ALA A 6 -51.03 -15.17 -35.87
CA ALA A 6 -50.34 -15.04 -37.16
C ALA A 6 -49.54 -13.73 -37.36
N PHE A 7 -48.40 -13.60 -36.68
CA PHE A 7 -47.20 -12.97 -37.25
C PHE A 7 -46.00 -13.27 -36.34
N ARG A 8 -45.31 -14.41 -36.58
CA ARG A 8 -43.89 -14.70 -36.23
C ARG A 8 -43.59 -16.19 -36.46
N SER A 9 -43.64 -16.62 -37.72
CA SER A 9 -43.06 -17.91 -38.13
C SER A 9 -42.58 -17.85 -39.58
N SER A 10 -41.67 -16.92 -39.88
CA SER A 10 -40.98 -16.92 -41.19
C SER A 10 -39.56 -16.36 -41.19
N TYR A 11 -39.03 -15.84 -40.08
CA TYR A 11 -37.64 -15.33 -40.04
C TYR A 11 -36.64 -16.17 -39.23
N LEU A 12 -37.07 -17.27 -38.61
CA LEU A 12 -36.19 -18.17 -37.85
C LEU A 12 -35.90 -19.52 -38.54
N CYS A 13 -36.33 -19.70 -39.80
CA CYS A 13 -36.22 -20.99 -40.50
C CYS A 13 -35.23 -21.01 -41.69
N SER A 14 -34.34 -20.02 -41.86
CA SER A 14 -33.24 -20.11 -42.84
C SER A 14 -31.85 -20.29 -42.20
N MET A 15 -31.61 -19.81 -40.97
CA MET A 15 -30.34 -20.04 -40.26
C MET A 15 -30.26 -21.43 -39.61
N CYS A 16 -31.36 -21.98 -39.09
CA CYS A 16 -31.33 -23.33 -38.49
C CYS A 16 -31.32 -24.47 -39.52
N ARG A 17 -31.79 -24.25 -40.76
CA ARG A 17 -31.73 -25.28 -41.81
C ARG A 17 -30.34 -25.47 -42.43
N LYS A 18 -29.42 -24.51 -42.27
CA LYS A 18 -28.02 -24.67 -42.72
C LYS A 18 -27.12 -25.37 -41.71
N VAL A 19 -27.54 -25.52 -40.45
CA VAL A 19 -26.79 -26.25 -39.41
C VAL A 19 -27.23 -27.72 -39.30
N ALA A 20 -28.41 -28.07 -39.81
CA ALA A 20 -28.95 -29.44 -39.76
C ALA A 20 -28.46 -30.37 -40.90
N LEU A 21 -27.52 -29.93 -41.76
CA LEU A 21 -26.98 -30.73 -42.86
C LEU A 21 -25.49 -31.13 -42.71
N ASN A 22 -24.87 -30.85 -41.56
CA ASN A 22 -23.57 -31.41 -41.22
C ASN A 22 -23.68 -32.11 -39.86
N GLY A 23 -23.48 -33.44 -39.85
CA GLY A 23 -23.69 -34.33 -38.71
C GLY A 23 -22.72 -34.11 -37.54
N SER A 24 -22.82 -33.01 -36.80
CA SER A 24 -22.03 -32.77 -35.57
C SER A 24 -22.87 -32.30 -34.37
N CYS A 25 -24.18 -32.60 -34.33
CA CYS A 25 -25.05 -32.15 -33.23
C CYS A 25 -24.90 -32.99 -31.93
N ALA A 26 -24.39 -34.23 -32.02
CA ALA A 26 -24.28 -35.12 -30.85
C ALA A 26 -23.09 -34.80 -29.92
N SER A 27 -21.99 -34.26 -30.44
CA SER A 27 -20.79 -33.92 -29.65
C SER A 27 -20.95 -32.61 -28.88
N THR A 28 -21.67 -31.64 -29.44
CA THR A 28 -21.97 -30.35 -28.81
C THR A 28 -22.97 -30.49 -27.66
N GLN A 29 -23.98 -31.35 -27.79
CA GLN A 29 -24.92 -31.65 -26.69
C GLN A 29 -24.25 -32.37 -25.52
N LYS A 30 -23.37 -33.36 -25.78
CA LYS A 30 -22.58 -34.03 -24.74
C LYS A 30 -21.61 -33.07 -24.03
N SER A 31 -20.97 -32.17 -24.79
CA SER A 31 -20.09 -31.14 -24.22
C SER A 31 -20.86 -30.19 -23.28
N LEU A 32 -22.05 -29.75 -23.70
CA LEU A 32 -22.90 -28.89 -22.88
C LEU A 32 -23.41 -29.61 -21.62
N SER A 33 -23.86 -30.86 -21.74
CA SER A 33 -24.35 -31.64 -20.60
C SER A 33 -23.24 -31.89 -19.58
N THR A 34 -22.02 -32.17 -20.03
CA THR A 34 -20.86 -32.39 -19.15
C THR A 34 -20.42 -31.09 -18.45
N GLN A 35 -20.55 -29.93 -19.12
CA GLN A 35 -20.30 -28.62 -18.50
C GLN A 35 -21.39 -28.27 -17.48
N ILE A 36 -22.65 -28.57 -17.78
CA ILE A 36 -23.79 -28.38 -16.87
C ILE A 36 -23.67 -29.30 -15.65
N GLU A 37 -23.30 -30.58 -15.84
CA GLU A 37 -23.02 -31.50 -14.72
C GLU A 37 -21.87 -31.01 -13.85
N LYS A 38 -20.78 -30.47 -14.44
CA LYS A 38 -19.69 -29.87 -13.66
C LYS A 38 -20.11 -28.60 -12.91
N LEU A 39 -21.05 -27.82 -13.44
CA LEU A 39 -21.62 -26.66 -12.76
C LEU A 39 -22.56 -27.08 -11.63
N ASN A 40 -23.38 -28.12 -11.84
CA ASN A 40 -24.34 -28.64 -10.88
C ASN A 40 -23.71 -29.51 -9.78
N ASN A 41 -22.56 -30.13 -10.05
CA ASN A 41 -21.79 -30.92 -9.08
C ASN A 41 -20.83 -30.08 -8.23
N ARG A 42 -20.91 -28.74 -8.27
CA ARG A 42 -20.23 -27.93 -7.27
C ARG A 42 -20.91 -28.22 -5.92
N PRO A 43 -20.19 -28.75 -4.93
CA PRO A 43 -20.78 -28.98 -3.62
C PRO A 43 -21.31 -27.64 -3.11
N ASN A 44 -22.59 -27.59 -2.75
CA ASN A 44 -23.14 -26.43 -2.09
C ASN A 44 -22.36 -26.28 -0.77
N PRO A 45 -21.70 -25.13 -0.53
CA PRO A 45 -20.93 -24.97 0.69
C PRO A 45 -21.87 -25.18 1.88
N LYS A 46 -21.46 -26.02 2.84
CA LYS A 46 -22.26 -26.35 4.03
C LYS A 46 -22.59 -25.10 4.87
N PHE A 47 -21.75 -24.08 4.77
CA PHE A 47 -21.88 -22.80 5.45
C PHE A 47 -21.55 -21.67 4.48
N VAL A 48 -22.34 -20.59 4.51
CA VAL A 48 -22.08 -19.39 3.73
C VAL A 48 -21.73 -18.28 4.71
N TYR A 49 -20.51 -17.75 4.59
CA TYR A 49 -19.97 -16.71 5.45
C TYR A 49 -20.03 -15.35 4.74
N GLY A 50 -20.10 -14.27 5.52
CA GLY A 50 -20.09 -12.90 4.98
C GLY A 50 -18.71 -12.38 4.58
N GLN A 51 -17.66 -13.21 4.72
CA GLN A 51 -16.30 -12.90 4.30
C GLN A 51 -15.63 -14.12 3.66
N PRO A 52 -14.53 -13.93 2.89
CA PRO A 52 -13.75 -15.02 2.33
C PRO A 52 -13.25 -15.99 3.40
N THR A 53 -13.35 -17.29 3.11
CA THR A 53 -12.80 -18.39 3.91
C THR A 53 -11.95 -19.32 3.04
N TYR A 54 -11.24 -20.28 3.62
CA TYR A 54 -10.52 -21.29 2.85
C TYR A 54 -11.44 -22.08 1.91
N GLU A 55 -12.65 -22.46 2.35
CA GLU A 55 -13.59 -23.26 1.56
C GLU A 55 -14.14 -22.49 0.35
N SER A 56 -14.38 -21.19 0.52
CA SER A 56 -14.94 -20.32 -0.52
C SER A 56 -13.87 -19.71 -1.42
N HIS A 57 -12.69 -19.39 -0.87
CA HIS A 57 -11.60 -18.68 -1.53
C HIS A 57 -10.23 -19.31 -1.22
N PRO A 58 -9.99 -20.59 -1.59
CA PRO A 58 -8.75 -21.30 -1.28
C PRO A 58 -7.49 -20.73 -1.97
N HIS A 59 -7.69 -19.81 -2.93
CA HIS A 59 -6.62 -19.08 -3.60
C HIS A 59 -6.17 -17.82 -2.83
N LEU A 60 -6.96 -17.36 -1.84
CA LEU A 60 -6.66 -16.20 -0.99
C LEU A 60 -6.32 -16.59 0.44
N ILE A 61 -7.12 -17.50 1.01
CA ILE A 61 -7.03 -17.93 2.40
C ILE A 61 -6.44 -19.33 2.42
N LYS A 62 -5.41 -19.58 3.22
CA LYS A 62 -4.83 -20.93 3.41
C LYS A 62 -5.60 -21.73 4.47
N PRO A 63 -5.39 -23.05 4.58
CA PRO A 63 -5.89 -23.79 5.73
C PRO A 63 -5.43 -23.14 7.05
N GLU A 64 -6.30 -23.12 8.06
CA GLU A 64 -6.08 -22.50 9.39
C GLU A 64 -6.04 -20.96 9.41
N GLU A 65 -5.96 -20.29 8.26
CA GLU A 65 -6.06 -18.84 8.18
C GLU A 65 -7.52 -18.39 8.35
N LEU A 66 -7.75 -17.41 9.23
CA LEU A 66 -9.05 -16.74 9.34
C LEU A 66 -9.18 -15.64 8.29
N VAL A 67 -8.08 -14.91 8.06
CA VAL A 67 -7.91 -13.93 6.99
C VAL A 67 -6.55 -14.16 6.35
N ALA A 68 -6.37 -13.69 5.11
CA ALA A 68 -5.17 -13.97 4.33
C ALA A 68 -3.89 -13.61 5.12
N GLY A 69 -3.07 -14.62 5.40
CA GLY A 69 -1.79 -14.48 6.11
C GLY A 69 -1.84 -14.50 7.65
N ILE A 70 -3.02 -14.53 8.29
CA ILE A 70 -3.16 -14.56 9.75
C ILE A 70 -4.07 -15.72 10.18
N LYS A 71 -3.53 -16.56 11.06
CA LYS A 71 -4.23 -17.72 11.61
C LYS A 71 -5.26 -17.33 12.66
N LEU A 72 -6.29 -18.16 12.83
CA LEU A 72 -7.32 -17.97 13.86
C LEU A 72 -6.70 -17.84 15.27
N GLU A 73 -5.71 -18.67 15.59
CA GLU A 73 -5.07 -18.70 16.91
C GLU A 73 -4.39 -17.36 17.25
N GLU A 74 -3.90 -16.63 16.25
CA GLU A 74 -3.28 -15.33 16.47
C GLU A 74 -4.30 -14.28 16.94
N PHE A 75 -5.55 -14.36 16.48
CA PHE A 75 -6.62 -13.48 16.97
C PHE A 75 -7.05 -13.82 18.40
N GLN A 76 -7.12 -15.12 18.74
CA GLN A 76 -7.39 -15.58 20.10
C GLN A 76 -6.30 -15.10 21.07
N GLU A 77 -5.05 -15.21 20.66
CA GLU A 77 -3.88 -14.74 21.38
C GLU A 77 -3.91 -13.22 21.63
N ARG A 78 -4.31 -12.42 20.63
CA ARG A 78 -4.47 -10.96 20.79
C ARG A 78 -5.54 -10.62 21.82
N ARG A 79 -6.69 -11.31 21.81
CA ARG A 79 -7.76 -11.11 22.81
C ARG A 79 -7.28 -11.47 24.22
N ARG A 80 -6.57 -12.59 24.35
CA ARG A 80 -5.97 -13.05 25.61
C ARG A 80 -4.95 -12.03 26.16
N LYS A 81 -4.06 -11.51 25.32
CA LYS A 81 -3.10 -10.46 25.71
C LYS A 81 -3.79 -9.16 26.13
N LEU A 82 -4.86 -8.78 25.45
CA LEU A 82 -5.60 -7.55 25.78
C LEU A 82 -6.21 -7.64 27.19
N ILE A 83 -6.91 -8.72 27.53
CA ILE A 83 -7.50 -8.87 28.87
C ILE A 83 -6.42 -8.93 29.96
N SER A 84 -5.28 -9.56 29.68
CA SER A 84 -4.10 -9.61 30.56
C SER A 84 -3.52 -8.22 30.84
N LEU A 85 -3.34 -7.40 29.79
CA LEU A 85 -2.85 -6.02 29.92
C LEU A 85 -3.82 -5.13 30.69
N VAL A 86 -5.10 -5.21 30.37
CA VAL A 86 -6.15 -4.40 30.99
C VAL A 86 -6.31 -4.77 32.48
N SER A 87 -6.29 -6.06 32.83
CA SER A 87 -6.43 -6.48 34.23
C SER A 87 -5.21 -6.13 35.09
N TYR A 88 -4.01 -6.17 34.51
CA TYR A 88 -2.78 -5.76 35.19
C TYR A 88 -2.67 -4.25 35.41
N GLN A 89 -3.18 -3.45 34.47
CA GLN A 89 -3.06 -1.98 34.51
C GLN A 89 -4.27 -1.26 35.11
N ASP A 90 -5.32 -1.98 35.54
CA ASP A 90 -6.47 -1.38 36.22
C ASP A 90 -6.04 -0.60 37.47
N PRO A 91 -6.26 0.73 37.52
CA PRO A 91 -5.88 1.56 38.65
C PRO A 91 -6.65 1.22 39.95
N ASN A 92 -7.79 0.52 39.83
CA ASN A 92 -8.54 0.00 40.98
C ASN A 92 -7.97 -1.32 41.50
N ASN A 93 -7.11 -1.99 40.73
CA ASN A 93 -6.30 -3.12 41.16
C ASN A 93 -5.12 -2.62 42.01
N LYS A 94 -5.43 -2.07 43.19
CA LYS A 94 -4.47 -1.50 44.17
C LYS A 94 -3.64 -2.57 44.91
N THR A 95 -3.36 -3.71 44.29
CA THR A 95 -2.55 -4.80 44.84
C THR A 95 -1.28 -5.02 44.00
N LYS A 96 -0.51 -3.95 43.77
CA LYS A 96 0.90 -4.10 43.36
C LYS A 96 1.78 -4.69 44.48
N ASN A 97 1.28 -4.77 45.72
CA ASN A 97 1.94 -5.42 46.86
C ASN A 97 0.91 -6.11 47.77
N LEU A 98 1.06 -7.43 47.91
CA LEU A 98 0.61 -8.32 49.01
C LEU A 98 -0.80 -8.97 48.99
N LEU A 99 -0.72 -10.32 49.04
CA LEU A 99 -1.58 -11.36 49.62
C LEU A 99 -2.78 -11.91 48.81
N PRO A 100 -2.96 -13.26 48.79
CA PRO A 100 -4.06 -13.93 48.11
C PRO A 100 -5.36 -13.73 48.90
N GLY A 101 -6.39 -13.19 48.24
CA GLY A 101 -7.74 -13.12 48.83
C GLY A 101 -8.51 -11.80 48.68
N ARG A 102 -8.05 -10.81 47.89
CA ARG A 102 -8.88 -9.65 47.53
C ARG A 102 -9.45 -9.81 46.11
N LYS A 103 -10.79 -9.88 46.07
CA LYS A 103 -11.70 -10.14 44.93
C LYS A 103 -11.15 -9.59 43.60
N ASN A 104 -10.98 -10.50 42.64
CA ASN A 104 -10.66 -10.17 41.26
C ASN A 104 -11.75 -9.26 40.68
N THR A 105 -11.36 -8.11 40.13
CA THR A 105 -12.27 -7.24 39.39
C THR A 105 -12.62 -7.92 38.07
N LYS A 106 -13.90 -7.97 37.72
CA LYS A 106 -14.30 -8.42 36.39
C LYS A 106 -14.18 -7.27 35.39
N HIS A 107 -13.34 -7.43 34.38
CA HIS A 107 -13.20 -6.46 33.29
C HIS A 107 -14.20 -6.80 32.19
N ILE A 108 -14.89 -5.77 31.69
CA ILE A 108 -15.83 -5.87 30.57
C ILE A 108 -15.35 -4.89 29.50
N ILE A 109 -14.75 -5.42 28.43
CA ILE A 109 -14.15 -4.63 27.35
C ILE A 109 -15.08 -4.69 26.14
N VAL A 110 -15.53 -3.53 25.66
CA VAL A 110 -16.45 -3.42 24.52
C VAL A 110 -15.76 -2.74 23.35
N ILE A 111 -15.63 -3.45 22.23
CA ILE A 111 -14.95 -2.99 21.01
C ILE A 111 -15.95 -3.02 19.84
N PRO A 112 -16.52 -1.87 19.45
CA PRO A 112 -17.39 -1.79 18.27
C PRO A 112 -16.61 -1.89 16.96
N GLY A 113 -17.17 -2.61 15.99
CA GLY A 113 -16.75 -2.58 14.60
C GLY A 113 -17.30 -1.36 13.85
N ALA A 114 -16.83 -1.16 12.63
CA ALA A 114 -17.26 -0.09 11.75
C ALA A 114 -18.68 -0.34 11.18
N THR A 115 -19.34 0.76 10.83
CA THR A 115 -20.60 0.75 10.08
C THR A 115 -20.38 1.23 8.65
N LYS A 116 -21.27 0.81 7.74
CA LYS A 116 -21.23 1.19 6.32
C LYS A 116 -21.40 2.70 6.16
N GLN A 117 -20.47 3.32 5.43
CA GLN A 117 -20.53 4.73 5.07
C GLN A 117 -21.09 4.89 3.65
N TYR A 118 -21.77 6.00 3.41
CA TYR A 118 -22.45 6.28 2.14
C TYR A 118 -21.84 7.50 1.45
N MET A 119 -21.53 7.36 0.16
CA MET A 119 -21.05 8.44 -0.71
C MET A 119 -22.19 9.40 -1.06
N SER A 120 -23.38 8.85 -1.29
CA SER A 120 -24.66 9.55 -1.40
C SER A 120 -25.75 8.61 -0.88
N ASP A 121 -26.97 9.11 -0.70
CA ASP A 121 -28.09 8.47 0.01
C ASP A 121 -28.16 6.93 -0.01
N LYS A 122 -27.95 6.29 -1.17
CA LYS A 122 -28.02 4.83 -1.34
C LYS A 122 -26.78 4.20 -1.98
N ILE A 123 -25.72 4.97 -2.18
CA ILE A 123 -24.48 4.49 -2.81
C ILE A 123 -23.41 4.38 -1.72
N PRO A 124 -23.03 3.15 -1.31
CA PRO A 124 -22.05 2.98 -0.26
C PRO A 124 -20.62 3.24 -0.76
N TYR A 125 -19.75 3.69 0.13
CA TYR A 125 -18.31 3.51 -0.04
C TYR A 125 -17.95 2.02 0.08
N VAL A 126 -16.78 1.66 -0.43
CA VAL A 126 -16.19 0.34 -0.12
C VAL A 126 -16.02 0.25 1.41
N PHE A 127 -16.51 -0.84 1.99
CA PHE A 127 -16.43 -1.04 3.43
C PHE A 127 -14.99 -1.29 3.86
N ARG A 128 -14.52 -0.52 4.86
CA ARG A 128 -13.27 -0.76 5.59
C ARG A 128 -13.61 -0.89 7.07
N GLN A 129 -13.08 -1.95 7.68
CA GLN A 129 -13.34 -2.25 9.09
C GLN A 129 -12.57 -1.28 10.01
N ASN A 130 -13.06 -1.11 11.24
CA ASN A 130 -12.28 -0.48 12.30
C ASN A 130 -11.04 -1.33 12.63
N SER A 131 -9.86 -0.72 12.63
CA SER A 131 -8.58 -1.44 12.79
C SER A 131 -8.44 -2.16 14.13
N ASP A 132 -8.91 -1.58 15.24
CA ASP A 132 -8.86 -2.23 16.57
C ASP A 132 -9.80 -3.44 16.66
N PHE A 133 -11.02 -3.31 16.14
CA PHE A 133 -11.97 -4.42 16.05
C PHE A 133 -11.44 -5.52 15.13
N PHE A 134 -10.93 -5.17 13.95
CA PHE A 134 -10.37 -6.14 13.02
C PHE A 134 -9.15 -6.85 13.62
N TYR A 135 -8.26 -6.12 14.28
CA TYR A 135 -7.07 -6.66 14.94
C TYR A 135 -7.41 -7.79 15.93
N LEU A 136 -8.52 -7.65 16.67
CA LEU A 136 -8.94 -8.60 17.70
C LEU A 136 -9.85 -9.73 17.19
N THR A 137 -10.45 -9.59 16.00
CA THR A 137 -11.51 -10.50 15.54
C THR A 137 -11.27 -11.14 14.19
N GLY A 138 -10.53 -10.50 13.28
CA GLY A 138 -10.47 -10.88 11.87
C GLY A 138 -11.81 -10.72 11.11
N CYS A 139 -12.82 -10.08 11.72
CA CYS A 139 -14.15 -9.92 11.17
C CYS A 139 -14.23 -8.74 10.19
N LEU A 140 -14.59 -9.02 8.94
CA LEU A 140 -14.74 -8.03 7.86
C LEU A 140 -16.22 -7.62 7.64
N GLU A 141 -17.11 -8.02 8.53
CA GLU A 141 -18.53 -7.66 8.46
C GLU A 141 -18.85 -6.42 9.31
N GLN A 142 -19.69 -5.56 8.75
CA GLN A 142 -20.17 -4.34 9.39
C GLN A 142 -21.08 -4.61 10.59
N ASP A 143 -21.29 -3.55 11.39
CA ASP A 143 -22.29 -3.48 12.47
C ASP A 143 -22.15 -4.61 13.51
N SER A 144 -20.91 -4.99 13.80
CA SER A 144 -20.57 -6.05 14.75
C SER A 144 -19.86 -5.47 15.98
N VAL A 145 -19.93 -6.16 17.12
CA VAL A 145 -19.30 -5.72 18.38
C VAL A 145 -18.63 -6.91 19.06
N LEU A 146 -17.39 -6.73 19.52
CA LEU A 146 -16.69 -7.71 20.35
C LEU A 146 -16.82 -7.29 21.81
N VAL A 147 -17.20 -8.22 22.68
CA VAL A 147 -17.15 -8.06 24.13
C VAL A 147 -16.21 -9.10 24.71
N ILE A 148 -15.21 -8.67 25.48
CA ILE A 148 -14.35 -9.56 26.26
C ILE A 148 -14.68 -9.32 27.74
N SER A 149 -15.06 -10.37 28.45
CA SER A 149 -15.41 -10.27 29.87
C SER A 149 -14.72 -11.34 30.69
N GLY A 150 -14.01 -10.94 31.75
CA GLY A 150 -13.23 -11.88 32.57
C GLY A 150 -12.45 -11.20 33.68
N GLU A 151 -11.81 -12.00 34.53
CA GLU A 151 -10.95 -11.55 35.62
C GLU A 151 -9.47 -11.46 35.18
N GLY A 152 -9.10 -12.11 34.09
CA GLY A 152 -7.75 -12.08 33.55
C GLY A 152 -7.53 -13.07 32.41
N GLU A 153 -6.26 -13.33 32.10
CA GLU A 153 -5.81 -14.18 31.00
C GLU A 153 -6.34 -15.63 31.04
N GLU A 154 -6.45 -16.20 32.24
CA GLU A 154 -6.88 -17.60 32.44
C GLU A 154 -8.40 -17.74 32.67
N ASP A 155 -9.10 -16.63 32.89
CA ASP A 155 -10.53 -16.59 33.17
C ASP A 155 -11.19 -15.44 32.43
N PHE A 156 -11.46 -15.66 31.14
CA PHE A 156 -12.23 -14.73 30.32
C PHE A 156 -13.07 -15.45 29.26
N ILE A 157 -14.08 -14.73 28.78
CA ILE A 157 -14.96 -15.13 27.69
C ILE A 157 -14.96 -14.01 26.65
N SER A 158 -14.77 -14.39 25.40
CA SER A 158 -14.95 -13.53 24.23
C SER A 158 -16.30 -13.79 23.57
N THR A 159 -17.07 -12.73 23.34
CA THR A 159 -18.42 -12.78 22.77
C THR A 159 -18.52 -11.83 21.58
N ILE A 160 -18.97 -12.32 20.42
CA ILE A 160 -19.20 -11.45 19.25
C ILE A 160 -20.70 -11.24 18.99
N PHE A 161 -21.07 -10.00 18.76
CA PHE A 161 -22.43 -9.58 18.43
C PHE A 161 -22.47 -9.20 16.96
N MET A 162 -23.38 -9.80 16.19
CA MET A 162 -23.45 -9.60 14.74
C MET A 162 -24.88 -9.42 14.26
N ARG A 163 -25.04 -8.92 13.02
CA ARG A 163 -26.35 -8.90 12.37
C ARG A 163 -26.83 -10.35 12.12
N PRO A 164 -28.10 -10.67 12.36
CA PRO A 164 -28.65 -11.95 11.95
C PRO A 164 -28.65 -12.10 10.42
N ASN A 165 -28.67 -13.35 9.97
CA ASN A 165 -28.91 -13.67 8.56
C ASN A 165 -30.26 -13.10 8.11
N ASP A 166 -30.28 -12.56 6.90
CA ASP A 166 -31.46 -11.94 6.31
C ASP A 166 -31.42 -12.17 4.79
N LYS A 167 -32.24 -13.11 4.31
CA LYS A 167 -32.27 -13.50 2.89
C LYS A 167 -32.53 -12.33 1.95
N GLN A 168 -33.33 -11.35 2.39
CA GLN A 168 -33.63 -10.20 1.55
C GLN A 168 -32.41 -9.28 1.49
N ALA A 169 -31.79 -8.97 2.62
CA ALA A 169 -30.59 -8.13 2.62
C ALA A 169 -29.40 -8.82 1.94
N GLU A 170 -29.27 -10.13 2.09
CA GLU A 170 -28.19 -10.92 1.48
C GLU A 170 -28.26 -10.99 -0.04
N LEU A 171 -29.46 -10.80 -0.62
CA LEU A 171 -29.64 -10.64 -2.07
C LEU A 171 -28.93 -9.37 -2.60
N TRP A 172 -28.83 -8.32 -1.77
CA TRP A 172 -28.26 -7.03 -2.16
C TRP A 172 -26.81 -6.86 -1.72
N ASP A 173 -26.53 -7.22 -0.47
CA ASP A 173 -25.25 -6.96 0.19
C ASP A 173 -24.29 -8.15 0.15
N GLY A 174 -24.77 -9.32 -0.29
CA GLY A 174 -24.06 -10.59 -0.15
C GLY A 174 -24.33 -11.27 1.20
N PRO A 175 -23.80 -12.49 1.38
CA PRO A 175 -24.08 -13.32 2.54
C PRO A 175 -23.64 -12.68 3.86
N ARG A 176 -24.19 -13.16 4.97
CA ARG A 176 -23.77 -12.82 6.33
C ARG A 176 -23.33 -14.08 7.05
N THR A 177 -22.31 -13.98 7.92
CA THR A 177 -21.92 -15.12 8.77
C THR A 177 -23.02 -15.46 9.78
N GLY A 178 -23.60 -14.42 10.38
CA GLY A 178 -24.65 -14.53 11.39
C GLY A 178 -24.16 -15.09 12.74
N PRO A 179 -24.93 -14.90 13.82
CA PRO A 179 -24.54 -15.37 15.15
C PRO A 179 -24.32 -16.88 15.25
N GLU A 180 -25.06 -17.69 14.49
CA GLU A 180 -24.98 -19.15 14.57
C GLU A 180 -23.59 -19.68 14.15
N ASN A 181 -22.99 -19.10 13.11
CA ASN A 181 -21.71 -19.56 12.58
C ASN A 181 -20.51 -18.74 13.06
N ALA A 182 -20.76 -17.55 13.65
CA ALA A 182 -19.71 -16.64 14.11
C ALA A 182 -18.79 -17.25 15.17
N LYS A 183 -19.34 -18.06 16.08
CA LYS A 183 -18.56 -18.74 17.12
C LYS A 183 -17.43 -19.58 16.51
N GLN A 184 -17.77 -20.42 15.54
CA GLN A 184 -16.83 -21.32 14.90
C GLN A 184 -15.82 -20.55 14.04
N LEU A 185 -16.28 -19.58 13.25
CA LEU A 185 -15.40 -18.85 12.34
C LEU A 185 -14.38 -17.99 13.09
N PHE A 186 -14.83 -17.17 14.05
CA PHE A 186 -13.98 -16.19 14.74
C PHE A 186 -13.30 -16.74 16.01
N GLY A 187 -13.53 -18.01 16.33
CA GLY A 187 -12.95 -18.70 17.49
C GLY A 187 -13.26 -17.99 18.81
N VAL A 188 -14.46 -17.43 18.92
CA VAL A 188 -14.98 -16.81 20.15
C VAL A 188 -15.77 -17.83 20.97
N ASP A 189 -16.08 -17.51 22.21
CA ASP A 189 -16.77 -18.44 23.12
C ASP A 189 -18.29 -18.41 22.95
N LYS A 190 -18.83 -17.23 22.65
CA LYS A 190 -20.26 -16.97 22.47
C LYS A 190 -20.50 -16.03 21.28
N SER A 191 -21.69 -16.12 20.70
CA SER A 191 -22.12 -15.23 19.63
C SER A 191 -23.63 -14.97 19.71
N PHE A 192 -24.03 -13.71 19.50
CA PHE A 192 -25.42 -13.29 19.62
C PHE A 192 -25.81 -12.27 18.54
N PRO A 193 -27.12 -12.07 18.28
CA PRO A 193 -27.59 -10.93 17.50
C PRO A 193 -27.18 -9.60 18.17
N VAL A 194 -26.86 -8.59 17.38
CA VAL A 194 -26.48 -7.25 17.89
C VAL A 194 -27.56 -6.59 18.75
N SER A 195 -28.83 -6.96 18.57
CA SER A 195 -29.94 -6.53 19.43
C SER A 195 -29.80 -6.99 20.89
N GLU A 196 -29.06 -8.08 21.14
CA GLU A 196 -28.84 -8.64 22.48
C GLU A 196 -27.68 -7.97 23.23
N LEU A 197 -26.96 -7.02 22.61
CA LEU A 197 -25.80 -6.39 23.22
C LEU A 197 -26.13 -5.68 24.55
N VAL A 198 -27.17 -4.85 24.57
CA VAL A 198 -27.53 -4.07 25.77
C VAL A 198 -28.04 -4.98 26.90
N PRO A 199 -28.98 -5.93 26.66
CA PRO A 199 -29.35 -6.91 27.67
C PRO A 199 -28.15 -7.71 28.21
N TYR A 200 -27.26 -8.15 27.32
CA TYR A 200 -26.05 -8.88 27.71
C TYR A 200 -25.15 -8.04 28.62
N LEU A 201 -24.79 -6.83 28.21
CA LEU A 201 -23.95 -5.94 29.02
C LEU A 201 -24.60 -5.63 30.38
N SER A 202 -25.92 -5.37 30.40
CA SER A 202 -26.65 -5.15 31.64
C SER A 202 -26.55 -6.35 32.59
N SER A 203 -26.71 -7.58 32.08
CA SER A 203 -26.55 -8.79 32.89
C SER A 203 -25.13 -8.93 33.45
N GLN A 204 -24.10 -8.75 32.61
CA GLN A 204 -22.71 -8.90 33.02
C GLN A 204 -22.32 -7.91 34.13
N ILE A 205 -22.82 -6.68 34.04
CA ILE A 205 -22.57 -5.61 35.01
C ILE A 205 -23.32 -5.88 36.32
N LEU A 206 -24.61 -6.23 36.27
CA LEU A 206 -25.44 -6.46 37.46
C LEU A 206 -25.03 -7.71 38.24
N GLU A 207 -24.57 -8.76 37.56
CA GLU A 207 -24.07 -10.00 38.18
C GLU A 207 -22.70 -9.82 38.86
N SER A 208 -21.98 -8.73 38.58
CA SER A 208 -20.59 -8.54 38.99
C SER A 208 -20.44 -7.25 39.81
N PRO A 209 -20.64 -7.28 41.14
CA PRO A 209 -20.56 -6.09 41.98
C PRO A 209 -19.22 -5.34 41.91
N SER A 210 -18.13 -6.06 41.62
CA SER A 210 -16.80 -5.49 41.35
C SER A 210 -16.48 -5.65 39.86
N HIS A 211 -16.72 -4.61 39.08
CA HIS A 211 -16.46 -4.60 37.64
C HIS A 211 -15.78 -3.32 37.17
N ALA A 212 -15.05 -3.43 36.06
CA ALA A 212 -14.50 -2.31 35.32
C ALA A 212 -15.00 -2.39 33.86
N LEU A 213 -15.73 -1.35 33.42
CA LEU A 213 -16.18 -1.21 32.04
C LEU A 213 -15.14 -0.43 31.23
N TRP A 214 -14.68 -1.03 30.13
CA TRP A 214 -13.73 -0.45 29.20
C TRP A 214 -14.42 -0.20 27.87
N PHE A 215 -14.55 1.06 27.50
CA PHE A 215 -15.24 1.47 26.29
C PHE A 215 -14.70 2.82 25.82
N ASP A 216 -14.36 2.92 24.52
CA ASP A 216 -14.01 4.20 23.94
C ASP A 216 -15.30 5.00 23.65
N ASN A 217 -15.58 6.00 24.48
CA ASN A 217 -16.78 6.82 24.38
C ASN A 217 -16.71 7.87 23.26
N LEU A 218 -15.71 7.79 22.36
CA LEU A 218 -15.64 8.63 21.18
C LEU A 218 -16.70 8.17 20.14
N PRO A 219 -17.65 9.03 19.74
CA PRO A 219 -18.87 8.64 19.01
C PRO A 219 -18.67 8.25 17.54
N GLN A 220 -17.44 8.02 17.08
CA GLN A 220 -17.13 7.96 15.64
C GLN A 220 -17.30 6.58 15.00
N THR A 221 -17.09 5.48 15.73
CA THR A 221 -16.99 4.15 15.10
C THR A 221 -18.35 3.51 14.81
N GLN A 222 -19.30 3.58 15.76
CA GLN A 222 -20.64 3.02 15.61
C GLN A 222 -21.68 3.79 16.47
N PRO A 223 -22.28 4.87 15.95
CA PRO A 223 -23.08 5.81 16.74
C PRO A 223 -24.23 5.16 17.53
N VAL A 224 -24.95 4.22 16.92
CA VAL A 224 -26.09 3.53 17.56
C VAL A 224 -25.64 2.73 18.80
N VAL A 225 -24.52 2.02 18.70
CA VAL A 225 -23.96 1.25 19.82
C VAL A 225 -23.42 2.19 20.88
N SER A 226 -22.70 3.25 20.49
CA SER A 226 -22.24 4.27 21.42
C SER A 226 -23.40 4.89 22.21
N THR A 227 -24.47 5.33 21.53
CA THR A 227 -25.68 5.87 22.20
C THR A 227 -26.32 4.85 23.15
N SER A 228 -26.42 3.59 22.72
CA SER A 228 -27.03 2.53 23.53
C SER A 228 -26.22 2.22 24.80
N ILE A 229 -24.89 2.18 24.69
CA ILE A 229 -23.98 1.99 25.82
C ILE A 229 -24.02 3.22 26.74
N SER A 230 -23.99 4.44 26.21
CA SER A 230 -24.13 5.66 27.03
C SER A 230 -25.45 5.68 27.80
N ALA A 231 -26.56 5.26 27.18
CA ALA A 231 -27.85 5.16 27.86
C ALA A 231 -27.83 4.10 28.98
N LEU A 232 -27.25 2.92 28.72
CA LEU A 232 -27.06 1.87 29.73
C LEU A 232 -26.24 2.39 30.93
N MET A 233 -25.13 3.06 30.64
CA MET A 233 -24.26 3.64 31.66
C MET A 233 -24.99 4.67 32.52
N ASN A 234 -25.79 5.55 31.92
CA ASN A 234 -26.60 6.52 32.64
C ASN A 234 -27.65 5.84 33.54
N ASN A 235 -28.34 4.82 33.02
CA ASN A 235 -29.34 4.06 33.77
C ASN A 235 -28.74 3.32 34.97
N LEU A 236 -27.56 2.72 34.79
CA LEU A 236 -26.84 1.98 35.83
C LEU A 236 -25.93 2.87 36.69
N LYS A 237 -25.89 4.19 36.44
CA LYS A 237 -25.04 5.18 37.12
C LYS A 237 -23.56 4.79 37.11
N ILE A 238 -23.09 4.21 36.01
CA ILE A 238 -21.69 3.83 35.80
C ILE A 238 -20.88 5.09 35.54
N LYS A 239 -19.71 5.20 36.18
CA LYS A 239 -18.76 6.30 35.91
C LYS A 239 -18.28 6.25 34.46
N VAL A 240 -17.73 7.36 33.96
CA VAL A 240 -17.12 7.41 32.63
C VAL A 240 -16.12 6.25 32.48
N PRO A 241 -16.23 5.42 31.44
CA PRO A 241 -15.40 4.23 31.32
C PRO A 241 -14.00 4.62 30.86
N GLU A 242 -13.01 3.82 31.20
CA GLU A 242 -11.68 3.97 30.62
C GLU A 242 -11.66 3.43 29.20
N SER A 243 -10.87 4.05 28.31
CA SER A 243 -10.73 3.55 26.95
C SER A 243 -9.80 2.34 26.92
N PRO A 244 -10.17 1.23 26.24
CA PRO A 244 -9.26 0.11 26.04
C PRO A 244 -8.21 0.39 24.95
N ARG A 245 -8.41 1.47 24.16
CA ARG A 245 -7.62 1.79 22.97
C ARG A 245 -6.11 1.95 23.24
N PRO A 246 -5.64 2.58 24.33
CA PRO A 246 -4.22 2.63 24.65
C PRO A 246 -3.55 1.26 24.77
N TYR A 247 -4.27 0.25 25.30
CA TYR A 247 -3.76 -1.11 25.46
C TYR A 247 -3.78 -1.88 24.14
N ILE A 248 -4.81 -1.69 23.30
CA ILE A 248 -4.86 -2.27 21.96
C ILE A 248 -3.72 -1.71 21.10
N HIS A 249 -3.50 -0.40 21.18
CA HIS A 249 -2.40 0.26 20.49
C HIS A 249 -1.02 -0.20 20.98
N GLN A 250 -0.84 -0.50 22.28
CA GLN A 250 0.38 -1.13 22.79
C GLN A 250 0.63 -2.50 22.13
N LEU A 251 -0.42 -3.29 21.89
CA LEU A 251 -0.30 -4.58 21.19
C LEU A 251 0.02 -4.39 19.70
N ARG A 252 -0.71 -3.51 19.01
CA ARG A 252 -0.52 -3.20 17.57
C ARG A 252 0.83 -2.56 17.27
N LEU A 253 1.47 -1.92 18.25
CA LEU A 253 2.77 -1.28 18.10
C LEU A 253 3.86 -2.28 17.70
N ILE A 254 3.81 -3.51 18.24
CA ILE A 254 4.81 -4.56 18.01
C ILE A 254 4.22 -5.62 17.07
N LYS A 255 4.68 -5.62 15.82
CA LYS A 255 4.14 -6.47 14.75
C LYS A 255 4.61 -7.92 14.93
N SER A 256 3.65 -8.86 14.92
CA SER A 256 3.92 -10.29 14.84
C SER A 256 4.62 -10.66 13.53
N LEU A 257 5.21 -11.86 13.44
CA LEU A 257 5.81 -12.33 12.19
C LEU A 257 4.81 -12.39 11.02
N SER A 258 3.53 -12.64 11.30
CA SER A 258 2.46 -12.62 10.29
C SER A 258 2.22 -11.21 9.77
N GLU A 259 2.15 -10.24 10.69
CA GLU A 259 1.97 -8.82 10.37
C GLU A 259 3.16 -8.27 9.58
N GLN A 260 4.39 -8.58 10.00
CA GLN A 260 5.59 -8.18 9.28
C GLN A 260 5.66 -8.75 7.86
N ARG A 261 5.13 -9.96 7.61
CA ARG A 261 5.03 -10.51 6.24
C ARG A 261 4.03 -9.73 5.39
N LEU A 262 2.89 -9.35 5.97
CA LEU A 262 1.88 -8.55 5.28
C LEU A 262 2.39 -7.14 4.98
N MET A 263 3.09 -6.50 5.93
CA MET A 263 3.71 -5.19 5.71
C MET A 263 4.80 -5.23 4.64
N ARG A 264 5.71 -6.22 4.66
CA ARG A 264 6.68 -6.43 3.56
C ARG A 264 5.99 -6.54 2.22
N ARG A 265 4.88 -7.28 2.15
CA ARG A 265 4.12 -7.45 0.90
C ARG A 265 3.46 -6.14 0.46
N SER A 266 2.90 -5.38 1.39
CA SER A 266 2.32 -4.06 1.10
C SER A 266 3.39 -3.11 0.52
N CYS A 267 4.55 -3.03 1.18
CA CYS A 267 5.69 -2.24 0.73
C CYS A 267 6.19 -2.68 -0.65
N GLU A 268 6.33 -3.98 -0.90
CA GLU A 268 6.75 -4.52 -2.20
C GLU A 268 5.79 -4.09 -3.33
N ILE A 269 4.48 -4.09 -3.06
CA ILE A 269 3.47 -3.63 -4.02
C ILE A 269 3.63 -2.12 -4.25
N GLY A 270 3.66 -1.33 -3.17
CA GLY A 270 3.84 0.13 -3.22
C GLY A 270 5.10 0.54 -4.01
N CYS A 271 6.25 -0.08 -3.71
CA CYS A 271 7.50 0.17 -4.41
C CYS A 271 7.37 -0.06 -5.92
N LYS A 272 6.83 -1.22 -6.32
CA LYS A 272 6.63 -1.56 -7.74
C LYS A 272 5.65 -0.61 -8.42
N SER A 273 4.62 -0.17 -7.72
CA SER A 273 3.64 0.78 -8.24
C SER A 273 4.28 2.15 -8.52
N ILE A 274 5.05 2.67 -7.57
CA ILE A 274 5.75 3.96 -7.74
C ILE A 274 6.84 3.83 -8.81
N GLU A 275 7.65 2.77 -8.81
CA GLU A 275 8.67 2.51 -9.85
C GLU A 275 8.06 2.54 -11.26
N LYS A 276 6.97 1.82 -11.49
CA LYS A 276 6.29 1.83 -12.80
C LYS A 276 5.65 3.17 -13.13
N THR A 277 5.27 3.95 -12.11
CA THR A 277 4.71 5.29 -12.29
C THR A 277 5.80 6.29 -12.66
N MET A 278 6.98 6.20 -12.03
CA MET A 278 8.18 6.97 -12.41
C MET A 278 8.56 6.68 -13.86
N ALA A 279 8.68 5.41 -14.25
CA ALA A 279 9.03 5.01 -15.63
C ALA A 279 7.99 5.44 -16.69
N TRP A 280 6.73 5.59 -16.29
CA TRP A 280 5.65 6.00 -17.19
C TRP A 280 5.52 7.53 -17.32
N THR A 281 6.14 8.30 -16.42
CA THR A 281 6.00 9.76 -16.34
C THR A 281 6.53 10.45 -17.59
N LYS A 282 5.76 11.40 -18.13
CA LYS A 282 6.16 12.29 -19.24
C LYS A 282 5.63 13.70 -19.03
N ALA A 283 6.38 14.69 -19.50
CA ALA A 283 5.90 16.06 -19.58
C ALA A 283 4.61 16.16 -20.41
N GLY A 284 3.65 16.96 -19.94
CA GLY A 284 2.34 17.16 -20.56
C GLY A 284 1.23 16.26 -19.99
N MET A 285 1.57 15.24 -19.20
CA MET A 285 0.60 14.48 -18.42
C MET A 285 0.08 15.31 -17.25
N SER A 286 -1.09 14.96 -16.70
CA SER A 286 -1.60 15.55 -15.47
C SER A 286 -1.18 14.74 -14.25
N GLU A 287 -1.21 15.39 -13.10
CA GLU A 287 -1.08 14.74 -11.79
C GLU A 287 -2.12 13.63 -11.62
N HIS A 288 -3.35 13.84 -12.11
CA HIS A 288 -4.43 12.85 -12.08
C HIS A 288 -4.10 11.57 -12.86
N GLU A 289 -3.39 11.69 -13.99
CA GLU A 289 -2.96 10.53 -14.77
C GLU A 289 -1.98 9.67 -13.95
N LEU A 290 -1.06 10.30 -13.22
CA LEU A 290 -0.12 9.61 -12.32
C LEU A 290 -0.82 8.98 -11.11
N PHE A 291 -1.81 9.67 -10.51
CA PHE A 291 -2.71 9.05 -9.52
C PHE A 291 -3.28 7.75 -10.10
N ALA A 292 -3.98 7.84 -11.23
CA ALA A 292 -4.65 6.68 -11.82
C ALA A 292 -3.67 5.52 -12.10
N LYS A 293 -2.43 5.84 -12.50
CA LYS A 293 -1.37 4.84 -12.70
C LYS A 293 -0.95 4.14 -11.42
N VAL A 294 -0.68 4.87 -10.34
CA VAL A 294 -0.24 4.26 -9.07
C VAL A 294 -1.35 3.43 -8.42
N ASP A 295 -2.63 3.86 -8.53
CA ASP A 295 -3.77 3.06 -8.08
C ASP A 295 -3.90 1.76 -8.90
N PHE A 296 -3.81 1.87 -10.23
CA PHE A 296 -3.87 0.71 -11.12
C PHE A 296 -2.77 -0.32 -10.82
N GLU A 297 -1.52 0.13 -10.70
CA GLU A 297 -0.39 -0.77 -10.43
C GLU A 297 -0.48 -1.41 -9.04
N SER A 298 -1.03 -0.69 -8.06
CA SER A 298 -1.23 -1.23 -6.71
C SER A 298 -2.29 -2.33 -6.71
N ARG A 299 -3.43 -2.08 -7.36
CA ARG A 299 -4.53 -3.06 -7.47
C ARG A 299 -4.12 -4.31 -8.23
N ILE A 300 -3.42 -4.16 -9.37
CA ILE A 300 -2.95 -5.33 -10.14
C ILE A 300 -1.81 -6.07 -9.40
N GLY A 301 -1.10 -5.39 -8.50
CA GLY A 301 -0.14 -5.99 -7.56
C GLY A 301 -0.79 -6.82 -6.44
N GLY A 302 -2.11 -6.69 -6.27
CA GLY A 302 -2.92 -7.43 -5.30
C GLY A 302 -3.30 -6.63 -4.05
N ALA A 303 -3.01 -5.32 -3.99
CA ALA A 303 -3.52 -4.45 -2.95
C ALA A 303 -5.05 -4.33 -3.03
N ASP A 304 -5.69 -4.18 -1.88
CA ASP A 304 -7.15 -4.03 -1.80
C ASP A 304 -7.55 -2.62 -2.30
N HIS A 305 -6.77 -1.59 -1.94
CA HIS A 305 -6.89 -0.21 -2.41
C HIS A 305 -5.62 0.61 -2.03
N LEU A 306 -5.57 1.88 -2.40
CA LEU A 306 -4.61 2.84 -1.82
C LEU A 306 -4.91 3.05 -0.32
N ALA A 307 -3.87 3.19 0.50
CA ALA A 307 -4.03 3.33 1.95
C ALA A 307 -4.57 4.72 2.36
N TYR A 308 -4.33 5.73 1.51
CA TYR A 308 -4.75 7.12 1.69
C TYR A 308 -4.87 7.80 0.31
N PRO A 309 -5.56 8.96 0.20
CA PRO A 309 -5.53 9.75 -1.01
C PRO A 309 -4.09 10.18 -1.33
N PRO A 310 -3.53 9.76 -2.48
CA PRO A 310 -2.13 10.03 -2.77
C PRO A 310 -1.91 11.52 -3.01
N VAL A 311 -0.76 12.03 -2.62
CA VAL A 311 -0.27 13.34 -3.07
C VAL A 311 0.41 13.13 -4.41
N VAL A 312 -0.01 13.86 -5.43
CA VAL A 312 0.68 13.91 -6.73
C VAL A 312 0.86 15.37 -7.10
N ALA A 313 2.00 15.93 -6.73
CA ALA A 313 2.20 17.37 -6.67
C ALA A 313 3.36 17.81 -7.57
N SER A 314 3.04 18.40 -8.72
CA SER A 314 4.03 18.88 -9.69
C SER A 314 4.36 20.36 -9.51
N GLY A 315 5.64 20.71 -9.66
CA GLY A 315 6.12 22.09 -9.58
C GLY A 315 5.83 22.72 -8.22
N ASP A 316 5.24 23.92 -8.21
CA ASP A 316 4.93 24.66 -6.97
C ASP A 316 3.99 23.89 -6.02
N ASN A 317 3.14 23.00 -6.57
CA ASN A 317 2.26 22.16 -5.75
C ASN A 317 3.05 21.25 -4.81
N GLY A 318 4.27 20.85 -5.18
CA GLY A 318 5.14 20.05 -4.32
C GLY A 318 5.49 20.73 -2.99
N THR A 319 5.23 22.03 -2.85
CA THR A 319 5.42 22.78 -1.59
C THR A 319 4.19 22.75 -0.66
N ILE A 320 3.14 22.02 -1.03
CA ILE A 320 1.90 21.85 -0.25
C ILE A 320 1.86 20.40 0.26
N ILE A 321 2.01 20.20 1.56
CA ILE A 321 2.24 18.88 2.18
C ILE A 321 1.10 17.88 1.93
N HIS A 322 -0.16 18.31 2.10
CA HIS A 322 -1.36 17.47 1.87
C HIS A 322 -2.07 17.82 0.56
N TYR A 323 -1.32 18.02 -0.53
CA TYR A 323 -1.91 18.33 -1.84
C TYR A 323 -2.63 17.10 -2.44
N ILE A 324 -3.96 17.10 -2.38
CA ILE A 324 -4.79 15.98 -2.89
C ILE A 324 -5.66 16.36 -4.09
N GLU A 325 -5.57 17.62 -4.57
CA GLU A 325 -6.38 18.09 -5.69
C GLU A 325 -5.98 17.38 -6.99
N ASN A 326 -4.68 17.10 -7.18
CA ASN A 326 -4.11 16.21 -8.20
C ASN A 326 -4.66 16.46 -9.62
N LYS A 327 -4.74 17.72 -10.06
CA LYS A 327 -5.41 18.11 -11.32
C LYS A 327 -4.56 18.97 -12.25
N GLN A 328 -3.37 19.40 -11.82
CA GLN A 328 -2.51 20.24 -12.65
C GLN A 328 -1.80 19.43 -13.74
N LYS A 329 -1.43 20.14 -14.81
CA LYS A 329 -0.56 19.61 -15.87
C LYS A 329 0.90 19.70 -15.44
N MET A 330 1.58 18.56 -15.51
CA MET A 330 3.00 18.45 -15.22
C MET A 330 3.82 18.97 -16.40
N ARG A 331 4.53 20.08 -16.21
CA ARG A 331 5.30 20.71 -17.29
C ARG A 331 6.74 20.21 -17.29
N ASP A 332 7.37 20.29 -18.45
CA ASP A 332 8.81 20.08 -18.60
C ASP A 332 9.61 20.93 -17.61
N GLY A 333 10.68 20.37 -17.06
CA GLY A 333 11.52 20.99 -16.05
C GLY A 333 10.95 21.03 -14.62
N ASN A 334 9.71 20.62 -14.36
CA ASN A 334 9.22 20.49 -12.98
C ASN A 334 9.71 19.20 -12.33
N LEU A 335 9.77 19.21 -10.99
CA LEU A 335 9.67 18.00 -10.20
C LEU A 335 8.20 17.60 -10.02
N VAL A 336 7.96 16.32 -9.77
CA VAL A 336 6.72 15.81 -9.18
C VAL A 336 7.06 15.08 -7.89
N LEU A 337 6.39 15.43 -6.81
CA LEU A 337 6.41 14.73 -5.53
C LEU A 337 5.19 13.82 -5.51
N MET A 338 5.41 12.51 -5.40
CA MET A 338 4.36 11.53 -5.20
C MET A 338 4.52 10.90 -3.83
N ASP A 339 3.48 11.03 -3.01
CA ASP A 339 3.31 10.30 -1.77
C ASP A 339 2.12 9.37 -1.93
N ALA A 340 2.40 8.07 -1.95
CA ALA A 340 1.41 7.05 -2.18
C ALA A 340 1.78 5.73 -1.48
N GLY A 341 0.76 5.14 -0.88
CA GLY A 341 0.85 3.85 -0.22
C GLY A 341 -0.37 2.99 -0.55
N CYS A 342 -0.24 1.69 -0.37
CA CYS A 342 -1.34 0.76 -0.58
C CYS A 342 -1.68 0.01 0.69
N GLU A 343 -2.92 -0.46 0.78
CA GLU A 343 -3.35 -1.39 1.81
C GLU A 343 -3.39 -2.80 1.22
N PHE A 344 -2.66 -3.71 1.85
CA PHE A 344 -2.68 -5.13 1.54
C PHE A 344 -3.14 -5.91 2.76
N ARG A 345 -4.35 -6.47 2.70
CA ARG A 345 -4.94 -7.32 3.76
C ARG A 345 -4.97 -6.64 5.12
N GLY A 346 -5.30 -5.34 5.12
CA GLY A 346 -5.42 -4.54 6.33
C GLY A 346 -4.12 -3.91 6.83
N TYR A 347 -3.00 -4.04 6.11
CA TYR A 347 -1.72 -3.39 6.45
C TYR A 347 -1.26 -2.42 5.38
N SER A 348 -0.81 -1.25 5.80
CA SER A 348 -0.46 -0.11 4.94
C SER A 348 1.05 -0.08 4.64
N SER A 349 1.39 0.43 3.46
CA SER A 349 2.70 1.01 3.16
C SER A 349 2.57 2.53 3.08
N ASP A 350 3.68 3.26 3.22
CA ASP A 350 3.75 4.71 3.08
C ASP A 350 5.05 5.10 2.37
N ILE A 351 4.95 5.69 1.18
CA ILE A 351 6.12 5.89 0.32
C ILE A 351 6.01 7.21 -0.42
N THR A 352 6.98 8.08 -0.14
CA THR A 352 7.19 9.29 -0.92
C THR A 352 8.45 9.19 -1.80
N ARG A 353 8.29 9.51 -3.08
CA ARG A 353 9.39 9.75 -4.03
C ARG A 353 9.17 11.07 -4.75
N THR A 354 10.27 11.76 -5.07
CA THR A 354 10.25 12.98 -5.88
C THR A 354 11.13 12.80 -7.11
N TRP A 355 10.66 13.16 -8.30
CA TRP A 355 11.45 13.00 -9.53
C TRP A 355 11.21 14.11 -10.55
N PRO A 356 12.18 14.40 -11.44
CA PRO A 356 12.00 15.33 -12.54
C PRO A 356 11.04 14.75 -13.57
N VAL A 357 10.00 15.50 -13.94
CA VAL A 357 8.97 15.08 -14.91
C VAL A 357 9.56 14.73 -16.28
N ASN A 358 10.68 15.34 -16.64
CA ASN A 358 11.40 15.09 -17.89
C ASN A 358 12.57 14.09 -17.76
N GLY A 359 12.74 13.51 -16.58
CA GLY A 359 13.77 12.52 -16.28
C GLY A 359 15.17 13.08 -16.03
N LYS A 360 15.36 14.40 -15.89
CA LYS A 360 16.65 14.98 -15.53
C LYS A 360 16.52 16.10 -14.50
N PHE A 361 17.24 15.98 -13.38
CA PHE A 361 17.29 17.05 -12.39
C PHE A 361 18.03 18.26 -12.97
N SER A 362 17.48 19.45 -12.78
CA SER A 362 18.28 20.67 -12.93
C SER A 362 19.34 20.72 -11.82
N PRO A 363 20.44 21.48 -12.00
CA PRO A 363 21.46 21.61 -10.95
C PRO A 363 20.86 22.07 -9.60
N VAL A 364 19.88 22.97 -9.64
CA VAL A 364 19.21 23.49 -8.43
C VAL A 364 18.32 22.42 -7.78
N GLN A 365 17.56 21.67 -8.58
CA GLN A 365 16.73 20.58 -8.07
C GLN A 365 17.60 19.46 -7.46
N ARG A 366 18.72 19.15 -8.11
CA ARG A 366 19.67 18.13 -7.66
C ARG A 366 20.22 18.45 -6.28
N ILE A 367 20.62 19.71 -6.04
CA ILE A 367 21.10 20.15 -4.72
C ILE A 367 20.06 19.88 -3.62
N ILE A 368 18.82 20.34 -3.81
CA ILE A 368 17.75 20.14 -2.80
C ILE A 368 17.45 18.65 -2.61
N TYR A 369 17.42 17.89 -3.69
CA TYR A 369 17.18 16.45 -3.64
C TYR A 369 18.27 15.71 -2.86
N GLU A 370 19.55 16.00 -3.14
CA GLU A 370 20.68 15.38 -2.45
C GLU A 370 20.71 15.72 -0.96
N VAL A 371 20.38 16.95 -0.57
CA VAL A 371 20.25 17.33 0.85
C VAL A 371 19.22 16.46 1.57
N VAL A 372 18.03 16.25 0.98
CA VAL A 372 16.99 15.38 1.57
C VAL A 372 17.43 13.92 1.57
N TYR A 373 17.99 13.43 0.47
CA TYR A 373 18.46 12.05 0.33
C TYR A 373 19.52 11.71 1.38
N GLU A 374 20.57 12.53 1.50
CA GLU A 374 21.64 12.30 2.47
C GLU A 374 21.14 12.38 3.91
N THR A 375 20.23 13.34 4.19
CA THR A 375 19.58 13.43 5.51
C THR A 375 18.83 12.14 5.84
N GLN A 376 18.04 11.61 4.89
CA GLN A 376 17.31 10.36 5.09
C GLN A 376 18.27 9.20 5.37
N MET A 377 19.37 9.10 4.61
CA MET A 377 20.36 8.04 4.82
C MET A 377 21.02 8.10 6.20
N GLU A 378 21.33 9.31 6.70
CA GLU A 378 21.85 9.49 8.06
C GLU A 378 20.82 9.12 9.13
N LEU A 379 19.54 9.49 8.95
CA LEU A 379 18.46 9.14 9.87
C LEU A 379 18.19 7.63 9.92
N LEU A 380 18.22 6.95 8.78
CA LEU A 380 18.10 5.49 8.70
C LEU A 380 19.19 4.80 9.52
N LYS A 381 20.44 5.28 9.41
CA LYS A 381 21.54 4.78 10.23
C LYS A 381 21.34 5.06 11.73
N LEU A 382 20.80 6.23 12.09
CA LEU A 382 20.51 6.55 13.49
C LEU A 382 19.47 5.61 14.12
N CYS A 383 18.54 5.06 13.32
CA CYS A 383 17.53 4.11 13.81
C CYS A 383 18.15 2.82 14.36
N GLU A 384 19.36 2.43 13.94
CA GLU A 384 20.09 1.28 14.51
C GLU A 384 20.37 1.44 16.01
N ASN A 385 20.49 2.68 16.50
CA ASN A 385 20.70 3.01 17.92
C ASN A 385 19.38 3.06 18.72
N ARG A 386 18.25 2.76 18.08
CA ARG A 386 16.91 2.74 18.68
C ARG A 386 16.53 4.01 19.46
N PRO A 387 16.69 5.22 18.88
CA PRO A 387 16.21 6.47 19.50
C PRO A 387 14.67 6.44 19.64
N CYS A 388 14.08 7.42 20.34
CA CYS A 388 12.64 7.67 20.17
C CYS A 388 12.39 8.53 18.92
N LEU A 389 11.13 8.63 18.47
CA LEU A 389 10.77 9.40 17.27
C LEU A 389 11.05 10.91 17.45
N ASP A 390 10.87 11.45 18.66
CA ASP A 390 11.19 12.86 18.94
C ASP A 390 12.71 13.13 18.86
N ASN A 391 13.55 12.16 19.25
CA ASN A 391 15.00 12.28 19.08
C ASN A 391 15.40 12.21 17.60
N LEU A 392 14.73 11.37 16.79
CA LEU A 392 14.95 11.36 15.34
C LEU A 392 14.57 12.69 14.71
N PHE A 393 13.44 13.27 15.10
CA PHE A 393 13.01 14.58 14.60
C PHE A 393 13.99 15.70 14.96
N HIS A 394 14.48 15.72 16.20
CA HIS A 394 15.53 16.65 16.59
C HIS A 394 16.80 16.47 15.75
N SER A 395 17.21 15.22 15.52
CA SER A 395 18.38 14.89 14.70
C SER A 395 18.20 15.34 13.25
N MET A 396 17.01 15.14 12.67
CA MET A 396 16.67 15.62 11.33
C MET A 396 16.87 17.12 11.21
N CYS A 397 16.32 17.91 12.13
CA CYS A 397 16.44 19.37 12.08
C CYS A 397 17.90 19.84 12.14
N LEU A 398 18.73 19.21 12.96
CA LEU A 398 20.17 19.50 13.04
C LEU A 398 20.91 19.14 11.74
N ILE A 399 20.69 17.93 11.21
CA ILE A 399 21.33 17.44 9.98
C ILE A 399 20.92 18.31 8.79
N LEU A 400 19.61 18.55 8.61
CA LEU A 400 19.09 19.42 7.55
C LEU A 400 19.67 20.83 7.67
N GLY A 401 19.68 21.42 8.86
CA GLY A 401 20.20 22.77 9.07
C GLY A 401 21.66 22.91 8.64
N ASN A 402 22.50 21.94 8.95
CA ASN A 402 23.90 21.92 8.52
C ASN A 402 24.04 21.74 7.00
N LYS A 403 23.35 20.74 6.42
CA LYS A 403 23.43 20.46 4.97
C LYS A 403 22.88 21.61 4.12
N LEU A 404 21.77 22.23 4.54
CA LEU A 404 21.19 23.41 3.87
C LEU A 404 22.15 24.60 3.87
N LYS A 405 22.90 24.79 4.95
CA LYS A 405 23.93 25.82 5.04
C LYS A 405 25.11 25.50 4.11
N GLU A 406 25.63 24.28 4.14
CA GLU A 406 26.74 23.83 3.30
C GLU A 406 26.40 23.94 1.80
N ALA A 407 25.17 23.57 1.43
CA ALA A 407 24.62 23.72 0.09
C ALA A 407 24.33 25.18 -0.30
N GLY A 408 24.44 26.13 0.63
CA GLY A 408 24.17 27.54 0.38
C GLY A 408 22.70 27.87 0.10
N VAL A 409 21.76 27.08 0.65
CA VAL A 409 20.32 27.29 0.42
C VAL A 409 19.80 28.51 1.16
N PHE A 410 20.32 28.78 2.36
CA PHE A 410 19.86 29.91 3.17
C PHE A 410 20.32 31.27 2.60
N SER A 411 19.41 32.25 2.66
CA SER A 411 19.67 33.66 2.36
C SER A 411 20.51 34.34 3.46
N VAL A 412 20.41 33.85 4.70
CA VAL A 412 21.11 34.41 5.86
C VAL A 412 22.31 33.53 6.19
N ASN A 413 23.45 34.17 6.48
CA ASN A 413 24.64 33.48 6.95
C ASN A 413 24.64 33.40 8.48
N THR A 414 24.46 32.19 9.02
CA THR A 414 24.57 31.92 10.45
C THR A 414 25.34 30.62 10.68
N THR A 415 26.07 30.55 11.78
CA THR A 415 26.83 29.35 12.18
C THR A 415 26.30 28.73 13.48
N VAL A 416 25.27 29.34 14.09
CA VAL A 416 24.69 28.89 15.37
C VAL A 416 23.80 27.66 15.10
N PRO A 417 24.11 26.48 15.67
CA PRO A 417 23.37 25.23 15.42
C PRO A 417 21.87 25.34 15.68
N GLU A 418 21.47 25.98 16.78
CA GLU A 418 20.06 26.15 17.14
C GLU A 418 19.31 27.01 16.11
N SER A 419 19.96 28.04 15.58
CA SER A 419 19.39 28.88 14.50
C SER A 419 19.20 28.06 13.23
N LEU A 420 20.19 27.24 12.86
CA LEU A 420 20.12 26.39 11.67
C LEU A 420 19.01 25.34 11.80
N SER A 421 18.91 24.69 12.96
CA SER A 421 17.87 23.71 13.26
C SER A 421 16.47 24.32 13.18
N LYS A 422 16.30 25.54 13.70
CA LYS A 422 15.01 26.25 13.62
C LYS A 422 14.66 26.59 12.17
N MET A 423 15.61 27.12 11.40
CA MET A 423 15.41 27.45 9.99
C MET A 423 15.11 26.20 9.16
N ALA A 424 15.74 25.05 9.45
CA ALA A 424 15.43 23.78 8.83
C ALA A 424 14.00 23.32 9.13
N HIS A 425 13.55 23.41 10.38
CA HIS A 425 12.16 23.11 10.76
C HIS A 425 11.15 24.02 10.05
N GLU A 426 11.48 25.29 9.81
CA GLU A 426 10.62 26.19 9.02
C GLU A 426 10.51 25.76 7.54
N LEU A 427 11.52 25.07 6.99
CA LEU A 427 11.48 24.49 5.64
C LEU A 427 10.96 23.04 5.60
N CYS A 428 10.89 22.35 6.75
CA CYS A 428 10.36 21.01 6.94
C CYS A 428 9.36 20.99 8.12
N PRO A 429 8.13 21.52 7.94
CA PRO A 429 7.23 21.83 9.05
C PRO A 429 6.38 20.62 9.50
N HIS A 430 6.83 19.40 9.21
CA HIS A 430 6.21 18.16 9.66
C HIS A 430 7.23 17.27 10.37
N HIS A 431 6.72 16.26 11.09
CA HIS A 431 7.56 15.33 11.81
C HIS A 431 8.27 14.36 10.84
N VAL A 432 9.43 13.84 11.23
CA VAL A 432 10.25 12.95 10.38
C VAL A 432 9.73 11.50 10.29
N SER A 433 8.74 11.16 11.09
CA SER A 433 8.35 9.76 11.32
C SER A 433 7.03 9.65 12.07
N HIS A 434 6.29 8.60 11.75
CA HIS A 434 5.20 8.07 12.57
C HIS A 434 5.24 6.55 12.59
N TYR A 435 4.53 5.94 13.54
CA TYR A 435 4.31 4.50 13.50
C TYR A 435 3.41 4.12 12.32
N LEU A 436 3.65 2.95 11.75
CA LEU A 436 2.93 2.42 10.59
C LEU A 436 2.47 0.99 10.87
N GLY A 437 1.31 0.62 10.34
CA GLY A 437 0.77 -0.74 10.48
C GLY A 437 -0.58 -0.89 9.80
N MET A 438 -1.61 -1.17 10.58
CA MET A 438 -2.96 -1.33 10.02
C MET A 438 -3.56 -0.01 9.54
N ASP A 439 -3.14 1.09 10.15
CA ASP A 439 -3.40 2.46 9.72
C ASP A 439 -2.07 3.11 9.32
N VAL A 440 -2.13 4.12 8.46
CA VAL A 440 -0.95 4.87 7.97
C VAL A 440 -0.26 5.59 9.14
N HIS A 441 -1.00 6.47 9.81
CA HIS A 441 -0.63 6.99 11.13
C HIS A 441 -1.14 6.03 12.21
N ASP A 442 -0.37 4.98 12.46
CA ASP A 442 -0.74 3.89 13.36
C ASP A 442 -0.68 4.30 14.85
N VAL A 443 -1.44 3.58 15.68
CA VAL A 443 -1.35 3.59 17.16
C VAL A 443 -1.30 4.98 17.82
N GLY A 444 -2.17 5.92 17.43
CA GLY A 444 -2.13 7.33 17.85
C GLY A 444 -2.22 7.66 19.34
N THR A 445 -2.32 6.68 20.24
CA THR A 445 -2.20 6.89 21.70
C THR A 445 -0.80 6.58 22.23
N VAL A 446 0.07 5.99 21.42
CA VAL A 446 1.45 5.67 21.79
C VAL A 446 2.29 6.93 21.63
N PRO A 447 3.02 7.37 22.67
CA PRO A 447 3.83 8.57 22.58
C PRO A 447 5.04 8.38 21.65
N ARG A 448 5.56 9.49 21.13
CA ARG A 448 6.77 9.55 20.30
C ARG A 448 8.08 9.56 21.10
N THR A 449 7.97 9.52 22.43
CA THR A 449 9.08 9.58 23.38
C THR A 449 9.61 8.21 23.82
N ILE A 450 8.95 7.10 23.45
CA ILE A 450 9.46 5.76 23.75
C ILE A 450 10.58 5.36 22.79
N PRO A 451 11.65 4.70 23.26
CA PRO A 451 12.69 4.16 22.40
C PRO A 451 12.12 3.12 21.42
N LEU A 452 12.71 3.04 20.23
CA LEU A 452 12.39 2.01 19.25
C LEU A 452 12.67 0.61 19.80
N GLN A 453 11.80 -0.35 19.46
CA GLN A 453 11.92 -1.74 19.88
C GLN A 453 11.72 -2.69 18.70
N PRO A 454 12.33 -3.88 18.70
CA PRO A 454 12.09 -4.91 17.69
C PRO A 454 10.60 -5.16 17.45
N GLY A 455 10.22 -5.24 16.18
CA GLY A 455 8.83 -5.40 15.74
C GLY A 455 8.06 -4.09 15.54
N MET A 456 8.59 -2.93 15.95
CA MET A 456 8.02 -1.64 15.54
C MET A 456 8.23 -1.40 14.04
N VAL A 457 7.22 -0.84 13.38
CA VAL A 457 7.33 -0.34 12.00
C VAL A 457 6.99 1.14 11.99
N LEU A 458 7.80 1.94 11.28
CA LEU A 458 7.74 3.39 11.24
C LEU A 458 8.17 3.93 9.87
N THR A 459 7.79 5.17 9.56
CA THR A 459 8.30 5.92 8.40
C THR A 459 9.58 6.70 8.73
N ILE A 460 10.41 6.98 7.72
CA ILE A 460 11.51 7.96 7.78
C ILE A 460 11.41 8.88 6.57
N GLU A 461 10.85 10.07 6.78
CA GLU A 461 10.27 10.93 5.74
C GLU A 461 10.75 12.40 5.76
N PRO A 462 12.06 12.71 5.80
CA PRO A 462 12.50 14.10 5.72
C PRO A 462 12.03 14.76 4.41
N GLY A 463 11.72 16.06 4.49
CA GLY A 463 11.32 16.86 3.32
C GLY A 463 11.75 18.31 3.39
N LEU A 464 11.67 19.01 2.26
CA LEU A 464 11.91 20.45 2.12
C LEU A 464 10.82 21.06 1.23
N TYR A 465 10.17 22.11 1.71
CA TYR A 465 9.05 22.77 1.05
C TYR A 465 9.31 24.26 0.92
N ILE A 466 9.98 24.65 -0.16
CA ILE A 466 10.41 26.03 -0.37
C ILE A 466 9.41 26.72 -1.30
N ASN A 467 8.33 27.27 -0.76
CA ASN A 467 7.35 27.99 -1.58
C ASN A 467 7.94 29.27 -2.22
N ARG A 468 7.24 29.84 -3.21
CA ARG A 468 7.72 31.02 -3.96
C ARG A 468 7.94 32.28 -3.12
N GLN A 469 7.25 32.39 -2.00
CA GLN A 469 7.31 33.56 -1.11
C GLN A 469 8.34 33.39 0.02
N ASN A 470 8.93 32.19 0.16
CA ASN A 470 9.86 31.88 1.24
C ASN A 470 11.13 32.74 1.13
N GLN A 471 11.40 33.56 2.16
CA GLN A 471 12.57 34.44 2.20
C GLN A 471 13.79 33.82 2.90
N LEU A 472 13.62 32.70 3.61
CA LEU A 472 14.72 31.99 4.25
C LEU A 472 15.65 31.37 3.21
N ALA A 473 15.09 30.89 2.10
CA ALA A 473 15.84 30.32 0.99
C ALA A 473 16.16 31.36 -0.09
N ARG A 474 17.32 31.19 -0.74
CA ARG A 474 17.73 32.01 -1.88
C ARG A 474 16.76 31.85 -3.06
N PRO A 475 16.58 32.89 -3.90
CA PRO A 475 15.57 32.92 -4.95
C PRO A 475 15.57 31.72 -5.90
N GLU A 476 16.74 31.18 -6.22
CA GLU A 476 16.90 30.04 -7.12
C GLU A 476 16.24 28.75 -6.61
N PHE A 477 16.16 28.54 -5.29
CA PHE A 477 15.58 27.33 -4.69
C PHE A 477 14.07 27.40 -4.48
N ARG A 478 13.44 28.55 -4.77
CA ARG A 478 12.02 28.77 -4.50
C ARG A 478 11.14 28.06 -5.53
N GLY A 479 10.01 27.51 -5.07
CA GLY A 479 9.10 26.66 -5.84
C GLY A 479 9.47 25.18 -5.84
N ILE A 480 10.46 24.75 -5.04
CA ILE A 480 10.91 23.35 -4.98
C ILE A 480 10.36 22.69 -3.71
N GLY A 481 9.66 21.57 -3.92
CA GLY A 481 9.26 20.64 -2.88
C GLY A 481 9.88 19.27 -3.12
N VAL A 482 10.53 18.70 -2.10
CA VAL A 482 11.10 17.35 -2.14
C VAL A 482 10.81 16.66 -0.82
N ARG A 483 10.30 15.43 -0.88
CA ARG A 483 10.26 14.49 0.26
C ARG A 483 10.72 13.12 -0.24
N ILE A 484 11.44 12.40 0.61
CA ILE A 484 11.89 11.02 0.38
C ILE A 484 11.57 10.23 1.64
N GLU A 485 10.78 9.18 1.49
CA GLU A 485 10.22 8.44 2.60
C GLU A 485 10.35 6.93 2.42
N ASP A 486 10.72 6.25 3.50
CA ASP A 486 10.78 4.79 3.53
C ASP A 486 10.14 4.22 4.79
N ASP A 487 9.56 3.03 4.62
CA ASP A 487 9.04 2.22 5.71
C ASP A 487 10.15 1.35 6.30
N VAL A 488 10.26 1.34 7.62
CA VAL A 488 11.35 0.69 8.35
C VAL A 488 10.80 -0.21 9.43
N LEU A 489 11.21 -1.48 9.40
CA LEU A 489 11.00 -2.45 10.48
C LEU A 489 12.22 -2.47 11.40
N VAL A 490 12.01 -2.22 12.69
CA VAL A 490 13.06 -2.42 13.70
C VAL A 490 13.19 -3.92 13.98
N THR A 491 14.39 -4.45 13.89
CA THR A 491 14.71 -5.86 14.13
C THR A 491 15.57 -6.03 15.39
N GLU A 492 15.79 -7.28 15.79
CA GLU A 492 16.67 -7.59 16.93
C GLU A 492 18.10 -7.09 16.74
N THR A 493 18.59 -7.02 15.50
CA THR A 493 19.99 -6.69 15.17
C THR A 493 20.18 -5.34 14.47
N GLY A 494 19.12 -4.57 14.23
CA GLY A 494 19.19 -3.30 13.52
C GLY A 494 17.85 -2.91 12.92
N ILE A 495 17.83 -2.49 11.66
CA ILE A 495 16.62 -2.18 10.92
C ILE A 495 16.56 -2.92 9.58
N GLU A 496 15.35 -3.11 9.06
CA GLU A 496 15.07 -3.56 7.70
C GLU A 496 14.28 -2.45 6.99
N ILE A 497 14.79 -1.95 5.87
CA ILE A 497 14.10 -0.97 5.05
C ILE A 497 13.14 -1.72 4.13
N LEU A 498 11.85 -1.73 4.46
CA LEU A 498 10.82 -2.50 3.76
C LEU A 498 10.61 -1.99 2.32
N THR A 499 10.96 -0.74 2.06
CA THR A 499 10.76 -0.04 0.79
C THR A 499 12.06 0.21 0.02
N GLU A 500 13.15 -0.47 0.39
CA GLU A 500 14.48 -0.32 -0.24
C GLU A 500 14.46 -0.50 -1.75
N SER A 501 13.58 -1.37 -2.25
CA SER A 501 13.47 -1.67 -3.68
C SER A 501 12.94 -0.50 -4.54
N CYS A 502 12.34 0.53 -3.94
CA CYS A 502 11.88 1.71 -4.69
C CYS A 502 13.03 2.72 -4.86
N PRO A 503 13.51 2.98 -6.09
CA PRO A 503 14.69 3.82 -6.32
C PRO A 503 14.57 5.21 -5.70
N LYS A 504 15.64 5.65 -5.03
CA LYS A 504 15.74 6.98 -4.40
C LYS A 504 17.09 7.65 -4.56
N HIS A 505 18.14 6.93 -4.92
CA HIS A 505 19.39 7.58 -5.33
C HIS A 505 19.11 8.42 -6.58
N PRO A 506 19.54 9.70 -6.65
CA PRO A 506 19.12 10.60 -7.71
C PRO A 506 19.48 10.09 -9.12
N ASP A 507 20.62 9.42 -9.29
CA ASP A 507 20.99 8.83 -10.58
C ASP A 507 20.08 7.67 -10.98
N ASP A 508 19.59 6.88 -10.02
CA ASP A 508 18.68 5.77 -10.32
C ASP A 508 17.27 6.28 -10.61
N VAL A 509 16.87 7.40 -9.97
CA VAL A 509 15.66 8.14 -10.31
C VAL A 509 15.72 8.71 -11.73
N GLU A 510 16.85 9.27 -12.16
CA GLU A 510 16.98 9.69 -13.57
C GLU A 510 16.92 8.51 -14.53
N LYS A 511 17.63 7.42 -14.25
CA LYS A 511 17.63 6.21 -15.09
C LYS A 511 16.23 5.62 -15.27
N ILE A 512 15.43 5.55 -14.21
CA ILE A 512 14.10 4.94 -14.27
C ILE A 512 13.12 5.82 -15.05
N VAL A 513 13.12 7.13 -14.86
CA VAL A 513 12.21 8.05 -15.59
C VAL A 513 12.62 8.16 -17.06
N GLN A 514 13.92 8.08 -17.37
CA GLN A 514 14.41 8.03 -18.74
C GLN A 514 14.22 6.65 -19.39
N SER A 515 13.87 5.62 -18.62
CA SER A 515 13.70 4.28 -19.16
C SER A 515 12.54 4.26 -20.15
N ILE A 516 12.86 3.95 -21.40
CA ILE A 516 11.85 3.85 -22.44
C ILE A 516 11.10 2.54 -22.21
N ASP A 517 9.78 2.61 -21.99
CA ASP A 517 8.87 1.49 -22.22
C ASP A 517 8.98 1.08 -23.70
N SER A 518 9.96 0.20 -23.95
CA SER A 518 10.68 0.01 -25.21
C SER A 518 9.86 -0.71 -26.27
N ILE A 519 8.60 -1.04 -25.99
CA ILE A 519 7.74 -1.78 -26.92
C ILE A 519 6.51 -0.97 -27.30
N GLN A 520 5.81 -0.38 -26.33
CA GLN A 520 4.66 0.47 -26.64
C GLN A 520 5.06 1.73 -27.39
N SER A 521 6.21 2.32 -27.05
CA SER A 521 6.72 3.51 -27.75
C SER A 521 7.17 3.21 -29.19
N ILE A 522 7.69 2.01 -29.49
CA ILE A 522 8.02 1.59 -30.86
C ILE A 522 6.74 1.36 -31.66
N VAL A 523 5.75 0.68 -31.08
CA VAL A 523 4.45 0.39 -31.72
C VAL A 523 3.67 1.69 -32.00
N ILE A 524 3.66 2.63 -31.05
CA ILE A 524 2.95 3.91 -31.20
C ILE A 524 3.68 4.84 -32.18
N LYS A 525 5.02 4.91 -32.17
CA LYS A 525 5.78 5.77 -33.09
C LYS A 525 5.77 5.31 -34.56
N THR A 526 5.42 4.06 -34.82
CA THR A 526 5.41 3.50 -36.19
C THR A 526 4.02 3.34 -36.80
N GLU A 527 2.95 3.78 -36.11
CA GLU A 527 1.55 3.59 -36.54
C GLU A 527 1.20 2.14 -36.93
N LEU A 528 1.92 1.15 -36.39
CA LEU A 528 1.69 -0.25 -36.72
C LEU A 528 0.51 -0.80 -35.91
N GLN A 529 -0.61 -1.05 -36.57
CA GLN A 529 -1.73 -1.79 -35.99
C GLN A 529 -1.38 -3.28 -35.88
N PHE A 530 -1.03 -3.72 -34.68
CA PHE A 530 -0.91 -5.15 -34.37
C PHE A 530 -2.22 -5.69 -33.83
N THR A 531 -2.57 -6.91 -34.25
CA THR A 531 -3.69 -7.64 -33.64
C THR A 531 -3.36 -8.03 -32.19
N SER A 532 -4.39 -8.18 -31.35
CA SER A 532 -4.25 -8.61 -29.95
C SER A 532 -3.46 -9.93 -29.81
N HIS A 533 -3.58 -10.82 -30.79
CA HIS A 533 -2.81 -12.07 -30.86
C HIS A 533 -1.30 -11.86 -31.11
N GLN A 534 -0.93 -10.87 -31.93
CA GLN A 534 0.46 -10.53 -32.21
C GLN A 534 1.12 -9.88 -30.99
N LEU A 535 0.42 -8.96 -30.32
CA LEU A 535 0.90 -8.36 -29.07
C LEU A 535 1.06 -9.41 -27.96
N HIS A 536 0.11 -10.34 -27.83
CA HIS A 536 0.17 -11.41 -26.84
C HIS A 536 1.34 -12.37 -27.08
N ARG A 537 1.60 -12.76 -28.32
CA ARG A 537 2.78 -13.59 -28.64
C ARG A 537 4.08 -12.85 -28.31
N MET A 538 4.18 -11.58 -28.65
CA MET A 538 5.38 -10.79 -28.40
C MET A 538 5.69 -10.68 -26.90
N ASP A 539 4.66 -10.46 -26.07
CA ASP A 539 4.79 -10.45 -24.60
C ASP A 539 5.19 -11.82 -24.01
N GLN A 540 4.60 -12.93 -24.50
CA GLN A 540 4.98 -14.30 -24.09
C GLN A 540 6.45 -14.60 -24.42
N TYR A 541 6.94 -14.17 -25.59
CA TYR A 541 8.33 -14.39 -26.00
C TYR A 541 9.33 -13.50 -25.26
N LEU A 542 8.95 -12.27 -24.88
CA LEU A 542 9.79 -11.41 -24.05
C LEU A 542 9.90 -11.94 -22.61
N LYS A 543 8.81 -12.48 -22.08
CA LYS A 543 8.82 -13.22 -20.81
C LYS A 543 9.71 -14.46 -20.90
N PHE A 544 9.68 -15.19 -22.02
CA PHE A 544 10.58 -16.31 -22.30
C PHE A 544 12.06 -15.87 -22.38
N ALA A 545 12.37 -14.79 -23.09
CA ALA A 545 13.72 -14.24 -23.22
C ALA A 545 14.29 -13.76 -21.87
N ARG A 546 13.46 -13.09 -21.05
CA ARG A 546 13.84 -12.69 -19.67
C ARG A 546 14.08 -13.89 -18.76
N LYS A 547 13.37 -15.01 -18.99
CA LYS A 547 13.56 -16.26 -18.23
C LYS A 547 14.84 -17.01 -18.63
N PHE A 548 15.25 -16.91 -19.90
CA PHE A 548 16.51 -17.46 -20.41
C PHE A 548 17.75 -16.64 -20.02
N ASN A 549 17.56 -15.36 -19.68
CA ASN A 549 18.66 -14.48 -19.23
C ASN A 549 19.20 -14.80 -17.83
N LYS A 550 18.58 -15.76 -17.10
CA LYS A 550 19.07 -16.23 -15.80
C LYS A 550 19.97 -17.48 -15.87
N GLY A 551 20.26 -18.01 -17.06
CA GLY A 551 20.95 -19.31 -17.20
C GLY A 551 22.03 -19.42 -18.27
N VAL A 552 22.46 -18.32 -18.90
CA VAL A 552 23.50 -18.36 -19.95
C VAL A 552 24.51 -17.23 -19.75
N GLU A 553 25.42 -17.42 -18.81
CA GLU A 553 26.75 -16.78 -18.86
C GLU A 553 27.65 -17.54 -19.84
N ILE A 554 27.28 -17.66 -21.13
CA ILE A 554 28.19 -18.16 -22.16
C ILE A 554 27.95 -17.43 -23.50
N LEU A 555 28.92 -16.57 -23.85
CA LEU A 555 29.27 -16.08 -25.21
C LEU A 555 28.22 -15.29 -26.02
N ILE A 556 27.97 -14.02 -25.66
CA ILE A 556 27.69 -12.98 -26.66
C ILE A 556 28.70 -11.85 -26.44
N GLY A 557 29.90 -12.03 -27.00
CA GLY A 557 31.06 -11.16 -26.77
C GLY A 557 31.13 -9.94 -27.71
N SER A 558 30.13 -9.69 -28.55
CA SER A 558 30.08 -8.44 -29.33
C SER A 558 28.69 -8.10 -29.86
N PRO A 559 28.36 -6.81 -30.07
CA PRO A 559 27.14 -6.34 -30.74
C PRO A 559 26.89 -6.97 -32.12
N ARG A 560 27.96 -7.45 -32.76
CA ARG A 560 27.91 -8.14 -34.06
C ARG A 560 27.28 -9.54 -33.96
N GLN A 561 27.49 -10.25 -32.86
CA GLN A 561 26.90 -11.57 -32.60
C GLN A 561 25.42 -11.47 -32.24
N PHE A 562 25.03 -10.43 -31.50
CA PHE A 562 23.62 -10.11 -31.25
C PHE A 562 22.87 -9.77 -32.56
N ARG A 563 23.50 -8.99 -33.46
CA ARG A 563 22.97 -8.73 -34.82
C ARG A 563 22.73 -10.00 -35.61
N ILE A 564 23.65 -10.96 -35.58
CA ILE A 564 23.53 -12.22 -36.32
C ILE A 564 22.41 -13.10 -35.75
N ALA A 565 22.32 -13.22 -34.42
CA ALA A 565 21.27 -13.99 -33.75
C ALA A 565 19.87 -13.39 -34.02
N LEU A 566 19.73 -12.07 -33.95
CA LEU A 566 18.47 -11.36 -34.23
C LEU A 566 18.08 -11.43 -35.71
N THR A 567 19.05 -11.34 -36.63
CA THR A 567 18.82 -11.44 -38.07
C THR A 567 18.37 -12.85 -38.48
N LEU A 568 19.01 -13.89 -37.95
CA LEU A 568 18.62 -15.28 -38.18
C LEU A 568 17.23 -15.60 -37.59
N PHE A 569 16.90 -15.04 -36.43
CA PHE A 569 15.60 -15.18 -35.77
C PHE A 569 14.45 -14.53 -36.56
N ILE A 570 14.68 -13.36 -37.16
CA ILE A 570 13.62 -12.66 -37.91
C ILE A 570 13.47 -13.22 -39.34
N ALA A 571 14.56 -13.70 -39.95
CA ALA A 571 14.50 -14.45 -41.20
C ALA A 571 13.64 -15.73 -41.07
N ALA A 572 13.68 -16.40 -39.90
CA ALA A 572 12.87 -17.58 -39.63
C ALA A 572 11.38 -17.29 -39.34
N SER A 573 11.01 -16.04 -38.99
CA SER A 573 9.64 -15.65 -38.64
C SER A 573 8.88 -14.90 -39.74
N GLY A 574 9.49 -14.69 -40.90
CA GLY A 574 8.85 -14.09 -42.08
C GLY A 574 8.56 -12.59 -41.97
N MET A 575 9.05 -11.91 -40.94
CA MET A 575 8.80 -10.47 -40.67
C MET A 575 9.85 -9.56 -41.34
N THR A 576 10.07 -9.73 -42.64
CA THR A 576 11.14 -9.05 -43.41
C THR A 576 10.99 -7.52 -43.48
N TYR A 577 9.78 -6.98 -43.37
CA TYR A 577 9.53 -5.53 -43.42
C TYR A 577 9.94 -4.80 -42.13
N VAL A 578 9.68 -5.42 -40.97
CA VAL A 578 10.04 -4.88 -39.65
C VAL A 578 11.55 -4.78 -39.49
N VAL A 579 12.30 -5.72 -40.09
CA VAL A 579 13.78 -5.69 -40.14
C VAL A 579 14.27 -4.44 -40.86
N LYS A 580 13.65 -4.06 -41.98
CA LYS A 580 14.16 -2.98 -42.84
C LYS A 580 14.05 -1.62 -42.16
N GLU A 581 12.95 -1.39 -41.44
CA GLU A 581 12.74 -0.12 -40.73
C GLU A 581 13.46 -0.08 -39.37
N PHE A 582 13.54 -1.21 -38.65
CA PHE A 582 14.37 -1.28 -37.44
C PHE A 582 15.86 -1.09 -37.74
N MET A 583 16.35 -1.70 -38.83
CA MET A 583 17.75 -1.52 -39.28
C MET A 583 18.01 -0.09 -39.75
N LYS A 584 17.07 0.55 -40.47
CA LYS A 584 17.19 1.98 -40.81
C LYS A 584 17.25 2.88 -39.58
N GLU A 585 16.43 2.66 -38.57
CA GLU A 585 16.42 3.48 -37.36
C GLU A 585 17.67 3.25 -36.50
N MET A 586 18.14 2.00 -36.44
CA MET A 586 19.43 1.68 -35.84
C MET A 586 20.59 2.32 -36.61
N ASP A 587 20.58 2.26 -37.94
CA ASP A 587 21.59 2.90 -38.79
C ASP A 587 21.57 4.43 -38.65
N ARG A 588 20.39 5.05 -38.50
CA ARG A 588 20.22 6.49 -38.25
C ARG A 588 20.78 6.93 -36.89
N LYS A 589 20.58 6.11 -35.85
CA LYS A 589 21.18 6.33 -34.53
C LYS A 589 22.68 6.07 -34.52
N TYR A 590 23.15 5.11 -35.32
CA TYR A 590 24.57 4.81 -35.48
C TYR A 590 25.32 5.86 -36.31
N GLU A 591 24.71 6.46 -37.33
CA GLU A 591 25.28 7.60 -38.04
C GLU A 591 25.52 8.79 -37.10
N LYS A 592 24.60 9.00 -36.15
CA LYS A 592 24.74 10.04 -35.11
C LYS A 592 25.83 9.72 -34.08
N MET A 593 25.96 8.47 -33.64
CA MET A 593 27.07 8.03 -32.77
C MET A 593 28.44 8.08 -33.47
N ALA A 594 28.49 7.75 -34.77
CA ALA A 594 29.72 7.76 -35.55
C ALA A 594 30.25 9.18 -35.83
N GLU A 595 29.39 10.20 -35.75
CA GLU A 595 29.75 11.61 -35.90
C GLU A 595 30.39 12.16 -34.61
N ASP A 596 29.83 11.83 -33.45
CA ASP A 596 30.38 12.15 -32.13
C ASP A 596 31.71 11.41 -31.88
N ASP A 597 31.81 10.14 -32.28
CA ASP A 597 33.05 9.35 -32.18
C ASP A 597 34.16 9.88 -33.11
N ARG A 598 33.81 10.40 -34.31
CA ARG A 598 34.78 11.06 -35.21
C ARG A 598 35.25 12.38 -34.65
N MET A 599 34.37 13.18 -34.06
CA MET A 599 34.76 14.43 -33.40
C MET A 599 35.68 14.17 -32.21
N LEU A 600 35.41 13.14 -31.42
CA LEU A 600 36.27 12.71 -30.33
C LEU A 600 37.64 12.24 -30.85
N LEU A 601 37.66 11.46 -31.94
CA LEU A 601 38.90 10.96 -32.56
C LEU A 601 39.76 12.09 -33.17
N GLU A 602 39.13 13.09 -33.80
CA GLU A 602 39.83 14.27 -34.33
C GLU A 602 40.34 15.19 -33.22
N GLN A 603 39.60 15.32 -32.12
CA GLN A 603 40.04 16.04 -30.93
C GLN A 603 41.27 15.36 -30.29
N VAL A 604 41.25 14.03 -30.16
CA VAL A 604 42.38 13.23 -29.68
C VAL A 604 43.61 13.35 -30.58
N LYS A 605 43.43 13.40 -31.91
CA LYS A 605 44.54 13.62 -32.86
C LYS A 605 45.14 15.02 -32.73
N ARG A 606 44.32 16.07 -32.57
CA ARG A 606 44.79 17.44 -32.34
C ARG A 606 45.55 17.58 -31.03
N ASP A 607 45.06 16.97 -29.96
CA ASP A 607 45.71 17.02 -28.65
C ASP A 607 47.03 16.25 -28.61
N ARG A 608 47.12 15.14 -29.37
CA ARG A 608 48.38 14.42 -29.60
C ARG A 608 49.40 15.23 -30.41
N ALA A 609 48.96 15.93 -31.47
CA ALA A 609 49.83 16.78 -32.29
C ALA A 609 50.35 18.02 -31.53
N ALA A 610 49.60 18.50 -30.54
CA ALA A 610 49.97 19.63 -29.67
C ALA A 610 50.83 19.23 -28.45
N GLY A 611 51.23 17.95 -28.33
CA GLY A 611 52.05 17.47 -27.21
C GLY A 611 51.35 17.48 -25.85
N ARG A 612 50.01 17.60 -25.82
CA ARG A 612 49.23 17.59 -24.58
C ARG A 612 49.06 16.16 -24.11
N LYS A 613 49.66 15.79 -22.97
CA LYS A 613 49.39 14.51 -22.29
C LYS A 613 47.99 14.54 -21.70
N VAL A 614 47.01 14.01 -22.43
CA VAL A 614 45.66 13.78 -21.90
C VAL A 614 45.29 12.32 -22.13
N PHE A 615 45.23 11.61 -20.99
CA PHE A 615 44.52 10.37 -20.68
C PHE A 615 44.96 9.06 -21.34
N PHE A 616 45.79 8.32 -20.60
CA PHE A 616 45.96 6.87 -20.72
C PHE A 616 45.00 6.06 -19.82
N ASP A 617 43.99 6.68 -19.21
CA ASP A 617 43.14 6.05 -18.18
C ASP A 617 41.69 5.76 -18.60
N ILE A 618 41.32 5.85 -19.89
CA ILE A 618 39.95 5.51 -20.35
C ILE A 618 39.84 4.04 -20.83
N VAL A 619 40.97 3.32 -20.93
CA VAL A 619 41.00 1.91 -21.40
C VAL A 619 41.52 0.95 -20.32
N LYS A 620 41.58 1.39 -19.07
CA LYS A 620 41.77 0.52 -17.91
C LYS A 620 40.53 0.60 -17.04
#